data_AF-A0A2G2W1Q4-F1
#
_entry.id   AF-A0A2G2W1Q4-F1
#
_cell.length_a   1.000
_cell.length_b   1.000
_cell.length_c   1.000
_cell.angle_alpha   90.00
_cell.angle_beta   90.00
_cell.angle_gamma   90.00
#
_symmetry.space_group_name_H-M   'P 1'
#
loop_
_entity.id
_entity.type
_entity.pdbx_description
1 polymer ?
#
loop_
_entity_poly.entity_id
_entity_poly.type
_entity_poly.pdbx_seq_one_letter_code
_entity_poly.pdbx_strand_id
1 'polypeptide(L)'
;MTNVICIFERSAGDIMWRHTELAIHGKVIRKVRREVSLVVRMVSTVGNYDYITDYEFKQSGSIKVTAIGYSLIPGSATSPLLSDDDYPKIRAGFTKYNVWVTPYNKSEKWAGGLYVGQGHGDDTFATWSLRDREIENKDIVLWYTFGVHHVPKQEDFPIMPTLSSTAFELGPTNFFQQNPVL
;
A
#
# COMPACT_ATOMS: atom_id res chain seq x y z
N MET A 1 -6.58 25.78 0.33
CA MET A 1 -6.76 24.79 1.41
C MET A 1 -5.55 24.89 2.32
N THR A 2 -5.74 24.87 3.63
CA THR A 2 -4.66 24.91 4.64
C THR A 2 -4.60 23.56 5.36
N ASN A 3 -3.42 23.17 5.85
CA ASN A 3 -3.23 21.94 6.64
C ASN A 3 -3.70 20.64 5.95
N VAL A 4 -3.54 20.56 4.63
CA VAL A 4 -3.94 19.39 3.82
C VAL A 4 -3.05 18.17 4.09
N ILE A 5 -1.80 18.41 4.49
CA ILE A 5 -0.80 17.39 4.80
C ILE A 5 -0.23 17.71 6.19
N CYS A 6 -0.09 16.70 7.04
CA CYS A 6 0.69 16.80 8.26
C CYS A 6 1.84 15.78 8.26
N ILE A 7 2.92 16.13 8.98
CA ILE A 7 4.13 15.33 9.10
C ILE A 7 4.47 15.24 10.59
N PHE A 8 4.67 14.02 11.09
CA PHE A 8 4.98 13.79 12.50
C PHE A 8 5.75 12.49 12.72
N GLU A 9 6.41 12.37 13.86
CA GLU A 9 7.06 11.13 14.28
C GLU A 9 6.08 10.23 15.06
N ARG A 10 6.11 8.92 14.81
CA ARG A 10 5.37 7.91 15.57
C ARG A 10 6.35 7.01 16.30
N SER A 11 6.07 6.76 17.58
CA SER A 11 6.96 5.94 18.43
C SER A 11 6.19 5.12 19.47
N ALA A 12 4.96 4.68 19.14
CA ALA A 12 3.94 4.14 20.07
C ALA A 12 4.28 2.75 20.65
N GLY A 13 5.48 2.57 21.21
CA GLY A 13 5.95 1.32 21.80
C GLY A 13 6.60 0.35 20.80
N ASP A 14 6.73 0.75 19.54
CA ASP A 14 7.31 -0.10 18.49
C ASP A 14 8.78 -0.45 18.79
N ILE A 15 9.08 -1.75 18.77
CA ILE A 15 10.42 -2.30 18.99
C ILE A 15 11.06 -2.49 17.61
N MET A 16 12.13 -1.73 17.33
CA MET A 16 12.86 -1.84 16.06
C MET A 16 13.55 -3.20 15.97
N TRP A 17 14.26 -3.60 17.04
CA TRP A 17 14.76 -4.96 17.21
C TRP A 17 15.13 -5.20 18.67
N ARG A 18 15.12 -6.48 19.09
CA ARG A 18 15.58 -6.91 20.40
C ARG A 18 16.29 -8.25 20.33
N HIS A 19 17.22 -8.47 21.25
CA HIS A 19 17.86 -9.78 21.45
C HIS A 19 18.10 -10.03 22.94
N THR A 20 17.93 -11.28 23.36
CA THR A 20 18.23 -11.76 24.72
C THR A 20 19.04 -13.04 24.59
N GLU A 21 20.30 -12.99 25.03
CA GLU A 21 21.21 -14.14 25.04
C GLU A 21 21.31 -14.71 26.46
N LEU A 22 21.16 -16.03 26.55
CA LEU A 22 21.15 -16.80 27.79
C LEU A 22 22.10 -18.01 27.74
N ALA A 23 22.60 -18.40 26.57
CA ALA A 23 23.45 -19.56 26.36
C ALA A 23 24.90 -19.33 26.85
N ILE A 24 25.30 -18.08 27.07
CA ILE A 24 26.61 -17.76 27.62
C ILE A 24 26.56 -17.93 29.13
N HIS A 25 27.19 -18.99 29.64
CA HIS A 25 27.19 -19.32 31.06
C HIS A 25 27.62 -18.13 31.94
N GLY A 26 26.83 -17.84 32.98
CA GLY A 26 27.07 -16.73 33.90
C GLY A 26 26.84 -15.33 33.33
N LYS A 27 26.34 -15.19 32.09
CA LYS A 27 26.06 -13.90 31.46
C LYS A 27 24.64 -13.83 30.90
N VAL A 28 23.93 -12.76 31.25
CA VAL A 28 22.66 -12.39 30.62
C VAL A 28 22.90 -11.14 29.79
N ILE A 29 22.81 -11.24 28.46
CA ILE A 29 22.97 -10.09 27.56
C ILE A 29 21.62 -9.70 27.01
N ARG A 30 21.25 -8.43 27.14
CA ARG A 30 20.00 -7.86 26.61
C ARG A 30 20.32 -6.63 25.78
N LYS A 31 19.80 -6.60 24.55
CA LYS A 31 19.82 -5.40 23.69
C LYS A 31 18.43 -5.14 23.15
N VAL A 32 18.03 -3.87 23.15
CA VAL A 32 16.78 -3.39 22.57
C VAL A 32 17.06 -2.06 21.89
N ARG A 33 16.44 -1.84 20.73
CA ARG A 33 16.32 -0.52 20.13
C ARG A 33 14.85 -0.21 19.84
N ARG A 34 14.45 1.02 20.12
CA ARG A 34 13.12 1.55 19.83
C ARG A 34 13.05 1.98 18.38
N GLU A 35 11.87 1.84 17.78
CA GLU A 35 11.57 2.38 16.45
C GLU A 35 10.94 3.77 16.59
N VAL A 36 11.40 4.70 15.76
CA VAL A 36 10.71 5.96 15.49
C VAL A 36 10.50 6.04 13.98
N SER A 37 9.24 6.13 13.56
CA SER A 37 8.87 6.26 12.14
C SER A 37 8.38 7.66 11.82
N LEU A 38 8.63 8.09 10.58
CA LEU A 38 8.11 9.36 10.07
C LEU A 38 6.80 9.07 9.33
N VAL A 39 5.72 9.78 9.68
CA VAL A 39 4.41 9.65 9.05
C VAL A 39 4.07 10.93 8.29
N VAL A 40 3.72 10.78 7.01
CA VAL A 40 3.10 11.83 6.19
C VAL A 40 1.64 11.45 5.99
N ARG A 41 0.72 12.26 6.51
CA ARG A 41 -0.72 11.98 6.49
C ARG A 41 -1.50 13.02 5.71
N MET A 42 -2.47 12.53 4.94
CA MET A 42 -3.51 13.32 4.29
C MET A 42 -4.88 12.72 4.61
N VAL A 43 -5.91 13.57 4.74
CA VAL A 43 -7.31 13.15 4.85
C VAL A 43 -8.10 13.71 3.69
N SER A 44 -8.88 12.87 3.02
CA SER A 44 -9.80 13.28 1.95
C SER A 44 -11.21 12.81 2.24
N THR A 45 -12.19 13.71 2.10
CA THR A 45 -13.61 13.39 2.27
C THR A 45 -14.30 13.43 0.91
N VAL A 46 -15.01 12.35 0.56
CA VAL A 46 -15.83 12.25 -0.66
C VAL A 46 -17.23 11.82 -0.27
N GLY A 47 -18.18 12.75 -0.34
CA GLY A 47 -19.54 12.51 0.15
C GLY A 47 -19.53 12.18 1.64
N ASN A 48 -19.99 10.98 1.99
CA ASN A 48 -20.07 10.48 3.38
C ASN A 48 -18.85 9.66 3.82
N TYR A 49 -17.80 9.56 3.00
CA TYR A 49 -16.59 8.78 3.30
C TYR A 49 -15.40 9.68 3.63
N ASP A 50 -14.70 9.36 4.71
CA ASP A 50 -13.40 9.93 5.07
C ASP A 50 -12.29 8.89 4.86
N TYR A 51 -11.31 9.25 4.03
CA TYR A 51 -10.14 8.41 3.75
C TYR A 51 -8.90 9.02 4.39
N ILE A 52 -8.28 8.27 5.31
CA ILE A 52 -6.98 8.62 5.91
C ILE A 52 -5.89 7.89 5.13
N THR A 53 -5.00 8.65 4.49
CA THR A 53 -3.86 8.11 3.75
C THR A 53 -2.57 8.46 4.47
N ASP A 54 -1.85 7.43 4.92
CA ASP A 54 -0.57 7.55 5.62
C ASP A 54 0.55 6.95 4.77
N TYR A 55 1.62 7.69 4.54
CA TYR A 55 2.92 7.14 4.14
C TYR A 55 3.81 7.09 5.38
N GLU A 56 4.26 5.91 5.77
CA GLU A 56 5.10 5.73 6.94
C GLU A 56 6.48 5.18 6.55
N PHE A 57 7.52 5.90 6.96
CA PHE A 57 8.92 5.59 6.69
C PHE A 57 9.60 5.09 7.96
N LYS A 58 10.19 3.89 7.89
CA LYS A 58 10.88 3.24 9.00
C LYS A 58 12.40 3.32 8.83
N GLN A 59 13.12 3.31 9.96
CA GLN A 59 14.58 3.32 9.96
C GLN A 59 15.19 2.08 9.32
N SER A 60 14.44 0.97 9.28
CA SER A 60 14.82 -0.27 8.58
C SER A 60 14.88 -0.12 7.05
N GLY A 61 14.48 1.03 6.51
CA GLY A 61 14.25 1.24 5.09
C GLY A 61 12.84 0.88 4.65
N SER A 62 12.08 0.11 5.45
CA SER A 62 10.71 -0.23 5.12
C SER A 62 9.85 1.01 4.92
N ILE A 63 9.07 1.01 3.85
CA ILE A 63 8.03 2.00 3.63
C ILE A 63 6.71 1.26 3.75
N LYS A 64 5.91 1.65 4.74
CA LYS A 64 4.50 1.28 4.73
C LYS A 64 3.83 2.30 3.81
N VAL A 65 3.56 1.85 2.58
CA VAL A 65 3.05 2.52 1.35
C VAL A 65 4.03 2.58 0.15
N THR A 66 3.46 2.38 -1.07
CA THR A 66 4.00 1.93 -2.39
C THR A 66 5.29 2.59 -2.98
N ALA A 67 6.37 1.82 -3.30
CA ALA A 67 7.53 2.07 -4.21
C ALA A 67 8.59 0.89 -4.27
N ILE A 68 9.46 0.86 -5.31
CA ILE A 68 10.22 -0.29 -5.87
C ILE A 68 11.65 -0.47 -5.26
N GLY A 69 12.17 -1.71 -5.24
CA GLY A 69 13.40 -2.13 -4.54
C GLY A 69 13.14 -2.97 -3.27
N TYR A 70 11.86 -3.25 -3.04
CA TYR A 70 11.28 -3.79 -1.82
C TYR A 70 10.32 -4.93 -2.18
N SER A 71 10.20 -5.94 -1.33
CA SER A 71 9.16 -6.96 -1.43
C SER A 71 7.83 -6.35 -1.02
N LEU A 72 6.81 -6.50 -1.86
CA LEU A 72 5.42 -6.20 -1.51
C LEU A 72 4.95 -7.26 -0.51
N ILE A 73 4.63 -6.82 0.70
CA ILE A 73 3.97 -7.62 1.72
C ILE A 73 2.50 -7.18 1.70
N PRO A 74 1.63 -7.89 0.95
CA PRO A 74 0.24 -7.49 0.81
C PRO A 74 -0.48 -7.60 2.16
N GLY A 75 -1.45 -6.71 2.37
CA GLY A 75 -2.49 -6.92 3.38
C GLY A 75 -3.48 -7.98 2.91
N SER A 76 -4.68 -7.98 3.49
CA SER A 76 -5.78 -8.82 2.99
C SER A 76 -6.05 -8.51 1.51
N ALA A 77 -5.94 -9.52 0.64
CA ALA A 77 -6.29 -9.39 -0.77
C ALA A 77 -7.81 -9.52 -0.92
N THR A 78 -8.39 -8.66 -1.76
CA THR A 78 -9.82 -8.64 -2.06
C THR A 78 -10.01 -8.78 -3.57
N SER A 79 -10.99 -9.58 -3.96
CA SER A 79 -11.33 -9.82 -5.36
C SER A 79 -12.67 -9.16 -5.72
N PRO A 80 -12.90 -8.80 -6.99
CA PRO A 80 -14.19 -8.28 -7.43
C PRO A 80 -15.30 -9.32 -7.26
N LEU A 81 -16.51 -8.88 -6.89
CA LEU A 81 -17.72 -9.71 -6.84
C LEU A 81 -18.65 -9.53 -8.05
N LEU A 82 -18.37 -8.53 -8.88
CA LEU A 82 -19.12 -8.28 -10.12
C LEU A 82 -18.67 -9.25 -11.22
N SER A 83 -19.59 -9.59 -12.13
CA SER A 83 -19.25 -10.38 -13.32
C SER A 83 -18.36 -9.58 -14.27
N ASP A 84 -17.51 -10.28 -15.02
CA ASP A 84 -16.52 -9.65 -15.91
C ASP A 84 -17.15 -8.85 -17.06
N ASP A 85 -18.41 -9.12 -17.42
CA ASP A 85 -19.17 -8.44 -18.46
C ASP A 85 -20.02 -7.27 -17.95
N ASP A 86 -20.07 -7.04 -16.64
CA ASP A 86 -20.83 -5.93 -16.06
C ASP A 86 -20.16 -4.57 -16.36
N TYR A 87 -20.94 -3.56 -16.71
CA TYR A 87 -20.42 -2.25 -17.14
C TYR A 87 -19.48 -1.59 -16.11
N PRO A 88 -19.79 -1.56 -14.79
CA PRO A 88 -18.87 -1.03 -13.79
C PRO A 88 -17.58 -1.85 -13.70
N LYS A 89 -17.65 -3.17 -13.92
CA LYS A 89 -16.49 -4.05 -13.87
C LYS A 89 -15.56 -3.81 -15.05
N ILE A 90 -16.11 -3.62 -16.25
CA ILE A 90 -15.36 -3.24 -17.46
C ILE A 90 -14.65 -1.90 -17.23
N ARG A 91 -15.38 -0.89 -16.73
CA ARG A 91 -14.82 0.45 -16.40
C ARG A 91 -13.75 0.40 -15.30
N ALA A 92 -13.86 -0.56 -14.39
CA ALA A 92 -12.90 -0.79 -13.31
C ALA A 92 -12.02 -2.01 -13.56
N GLY A 93 -11.61 -2.24 -14.81
CA GLY A 93 -10.80 -3.39 -15.21
C GLY A 93 -9.51 -3.57 -14.40
N PHE A 94 -8.94 -2.48 -13.88
CA PHE A 94 -7.77 -2.49 -12.99
C PHE A 94 -7.96 -3.29 -11.69
N THR A 95 -9.20 -3.60 -11.31
CA THR A 95 -9.53 -4.43 -10.14
C THR A 95 -9.51 -5.94 -10.42
N LYS A 96 -9.24 -6.38 -11.66
CA LYS A 96 -9.26 -7.81 -12.03
C LYS A 96 -8.17 -8.63 -11.36
N TYR A 97 -6.99 -8.02 -11.15
CA TYR A 97 -5.89 -8.63 -10.41
C TYR A 97 -5.46 -7.69 -9.28
N ASN A 98 -4.89 -8.26 -8.23
CA ASN A 98 -4.36 -7.48 -7.11
C ASN A 98 -3.02 -6.83 -7.45
N VAL A 99 -2.23 -7.41 -8.35
CA VAL A 99 -0.92 -6.89 -8.74
C VAL A 99 -0.81 -6.86 -10.25
N TRP A 100 -0.27 -5.76 -10.76
CA TRP A 100 0.09 -5.63 -12.16
C TRP A 100 1.45 -4.94 -12.32
N VAL A 101 2.15 -5.27 -13.40
CA VAL A 101 3.44 -4.65 -13.75
C VAL A 101 3.39 -4.18 -15.19
N THR A 102 3.77 -2.93 -15.44
CA THR A 102 3.87 -2.36 -16.79
C THR A 102 5.21 -1.68 -16.99
N PRO A 103 5.72 -1.58 -18.23
CA PRO A 103 6.82 -0.67 -18.49
C PRO A 103 6.37 0.77 -18.22
N TYR A 104 7.28 1.61 -17.75
CA TYR A 104 7.00 3.01 -17.48
C TYR A 104 6.53 3.73 -18.75
N ASN A 105 5.46 4.51 -18.62
CA ASN A 105 4.98 5.42 -19.66
C ASN A 105 4.46 6.69 -19.00
N LYS A 106 5.02 7.85 -19.39
CA LYS A 106 4.68 9.15 -18.82
C LYS A 106 3.18 9.50 -18.91
N SER A 107 2.46 8.98 -19.90
CA SER A 107 1.04 9.24 -20.11
C SER A 107 0.12 8.30 -19.33
N GLU A 108 0.61 7.14 -18.90
CA GLU A 108 -0.18 6.09 -18.22
C GLU A 108 -0.19 6.33 -16.69
N LYS A 109 -1.08 7.21 -16.22
CA LYS A 109 -1.12 7.67 -14.82
C LYS A 109 -2.35 7.22 -14.03
N TRP A 110 -3.50 7.12 -14.69
CA TRP A 110 -4.79 6.93 -14.04
C TRP A 110 -5.32 5.53 -14.38
N ALA A 111 -5.42 4.64 -13.40
CA ALA A 111 -5.78 3.24 -13.65
C ALA A 111 -7.16 3.03 -14.31
N GLY A 112 -8.10 3.96 -14.08
CA GLY A 112 -9.42 4.00 -14.71
C GLY A 112 -9.51 4.83 -15.99
N GLY A 113 -8.38 5.38 -16.47
CA GLY A 113 -8.30 6.24 -17.64
C GLY A 113 -8.37 7.73 -17.34
N LEU A 114 -8.04 8.55 -18.36
CA LEU A 114 -8.00 10.01 -18.22
C LEU A 114 -9.40 10.61 -17.98
N TYR A 115 -10.43 10.04 -18.61
CA TYR A 115 -11.82 10.51 -18.52
C TYR A 115 -12.74 9.40 -18.00
N VAL A 116 -12.98 9.39 -16.68
CA VAL A 116 -13.71 8.30 -16.01
C VAL A 116 -15.23 8.52 -16.00
N GLY A 117 -15.69 9.79 -15.97
CA GLY A 117 -17.11 10.14 -15.95
C GLY A 117 -17.81 9.65 -17.20
N GLN A 118 -18.80 8.77 -17.05
CA GLN A 118 -19.53 8.11 -18.15
C GLN A 118 -18.64 7.36 -19.17
N GLY A 119 -17.37 7.11 -18.87
CA GLY A 119 -16.47 6.39 -19.76
C GLY A 119 -16.86 4.92 -19.95
N HIS A 120 -16.44 4.31 -21.06
CA HIS A 120 -16.79 2.94 -21.43
C HIS A 120 -15.77 1.87 -20.99
N GLY A 121 -14.62 2.28 -20.43
CA GLY A 121 -13.56 1.37 -19.97
C GLY A 121 -12.43 1.13 -20.98
N ASP A 122 -12.44 1.85 -22.10
CA ASP A 122 -11.48 1.66 -23.20
C ASP A 122 -10.05 2.13 -22.87
N ASP A 123 -9.89 3.06 -21.92
CA ASP A 123 -8.60 3.63 -21.50
C ASP A 123 -8.22 3.20 -20.07
N THR A 124 -8.47 1.95 -19.71
CA THR A 124 -8.09 1.45 -18.37
C THR A 124 -6.70 0.84 -18.38
N PHE A 125 -6.11 0.69 -17.20
CA PHE A 125 -4.92 -0.12 -17.02
C PHE A 125 -5.06 -1.50 -17.68
N ALA A 126 -6.24 -2.12 -17.59
CA ALA A 126 -6.51 -3.43 -18.19
C ALA A 126 -6.32 -3.39 -19.71
N THR A 127 -6.77 -2.34 -20.40
CA THR A 127 -6.57 -2.21 -21.85
C THR A 127 -5.11 -1.92 -22.22
N TRP A 128 -4.37 -1.19 -21.38
CA TRP A 128 -2.93 -0.97 -21.59
C TRP A 128 -2.12 -2.26 -21.46
N SER A 129 -2.52 -3.16 -20.57
CA SER A 129 -1.85 -4.46 -20.35
C SER A 129 -2.01 -5.42 -21.54
N LEU A 130 -3.08 -5.31 -22.33
CA LEU A 130 -3.30 -6.12 -23.54
C LEU A 130 -2.23 -5.93 -24.62
N ARG A 131 -1.41 -4.88 -24.52
CA ARG A 131 -0.29 -4.63 -25.44
C ARG A 131 0.90 -5.58 -25.21
N ASP A 132 0.87 -6.37 -24.12
CA ASP A 132 1.86 -7.39 -23.75
C ASP A 132 3.32 -6.92 -23.96
N ARG A 133 3.61 -5.74 -23.43
CA ARG A 133 4.91 -5.10 -23.60
C ARG A 133 5.95 -5.78 -22.71
N GLU A 134 7.16 -5.97 -23.23
CA GLU A 134 8.30 -6.46 -22.46
C GLU A 134 8.60 -5.61 -21.21
N ILE A 135 8.84 -6.29 -20.08
CA ILE A 135 9.13 -5.68 -18.77
C ILE A 135 10.48 -6.09 -18.16
N GLU A 136 11.18 -7.05 -18.77
CA GLU A 136 12.44 -7.55 -18.24
C GLU A 136 13.55 -6.50 -18.36
N ASN A 137 14.26 -6.24 -17.24
CA ASN A 137 15.39 -5.29 -17.16
C ASN A 137 15.07 -3.89 -17.71
N LYS A 138 13.84 -3.40 -17.49
CA LYS A 138 13.36 -2.09 -17.92
C LYS A 138 12.88 -1.26 -16.73
N ASP A 139 12.67 0.02 -16.98
CA ASP A 139 11.92 0.88 -16.07
C ASP A 139 10.46 0.42 -16.06
N ILE A 140 9.96 0.06 -14.87
CA ILE A 140 8.68 -0.58 -14.66
C ILE A 140 7.90 0.12 -13.55
N VAL A 141 6.59 -0.05 -13.59
CA VAL A 141 5.65 0.46 -12.59
C VAL A 141 4.85 -0.73 -12.03
N LEU A 142 4.84 -0.85 -10.71
CA LEU A 142 3.99 -1.79 -9.97
C LEU A 142 2.66 -1.11 -9.61
N TRP A 143 1.55 -1.75 -9.95
CA TRP A 143 0.21 -1.31 -9.57
C TRP A 143 -0.37 -2.33 -8.60
N TYR A 144 -0.69 -1.91 -7.38
CA TYR A 144 -1.26 -2.77 -6.35
C TYR A 144 -2.69 -2.33 -6.01
N THR A 145 -3.64 -3.23 -6.25
CA THR A 145 -5.06 -3.04 -5.91
C THR A 145 -5.36 -3.69 -4.58
N PHE A 146 -5.74 -2.86 -3.60
CA PHE A 146 -6.31 -3.28 -2.33
C PHE A 146 -7.76 -2.78 -2.21
N GLY A 147 -8.56 -3.46 -1.40
CA GLY A 147 -9.97 -3.13 -1.19
C GLY A 147 -10.58 -3.95 -0.07
N VAL A 148 -11.83 -3.67 0.26
CA VAL A 148 -12.60 -4.38 1.30
C VAL A 148 -14.01 -4.66 0.80
N HIS A 149 -14.56 -5.80 1.20
CA HIS A 149 -16.01 -6.02 1.16
C HIS A 149 -16.59 -5.48 2.46
N HIS A 150 -17.30 -4.35 2.39
CA HIS A 150 -17.92 -3.76 3.56
C HIS A 150 -19.32 -4.34 3.74
N VAL A 151 -19.47 -5.24 4.73
CA VAL A 151 -20.77 -5.66 5.25
C VAL A 151 -21.05 -4.78 6.49
N PRO A 152 -21.98 -3.83 6.42
CA PRO A 152 -22.24 -2.91 7.53
C PRO A 152 -22.69 -3.64 8.79
N LYS A 153 -22.28 -3.12 9.94
CA LYS A 153 -22.66 -3.63 11.28
C LYS A 153 -23.15 -2.51 12.19
N GLN A 154 -23.74 -2.87 13.33
CA GLN A 154 -24.35 -1.90 14.25
C GLN A 154 -23.32 -0.88 14.77
N GLU A 155 -22.08 -1.30 14.98
CA GLU A 155 -20.99 -0.45 15.43
C GLU A 155 -20.55 0.59 14.39
N ASP A 156 -20.97 0.45 13.13
CA ASP A 156 -20.67 1.44 12.09
C ASP A 156 -21.59 2.67 12.18
N PHE A 157 -22.62 2.62 13.04
CA PHE A 157 -23.61 3.69 13.24
C PHE A 157 -23.47 4.34 14.62
N PRO A 158 -23.65 5.67 14.75
CA PRO A 158 -23.98 6.66 13.71
C PRO A 158 -22.77 7.13 12.90
N ILE A 159 -21.57 6.80 13.36
CA ILE A 159 -20.31 7.09 12.69
C ILE A 159 -19.40 5.88 12.80
N MET A 160 -18.83 5.47 11.68
CA MET A 160 -18.02 4.27 11.60
C MET A 160 -16.66 4.48 12.29
N PRO A 161 -16.24 3.59 13.21
CA PRO A 161 -14.88 3.56 13.70
C PRO A 161 -13.88 3.30 12.57
N THR A 162 -12.67 3.85 12.67
CA THR A 162 -11.66 3.68 11.64
C THR A 162 -11.32 2.20 11.42
N LEU A 163 -11.49 1.72 10.19
CA LEU A 163 -11.02 0.41 9.78
C LEU A 163 -9.52 0.49 9.46
N SER A 164 -8.68 -0.07 10.34
CA SER A 164 -7.21 0.01 10.25
C SER A 164 -6.57 -1.17 9.50
N SER A 165 -7.36 -2.10 8.96
CA SER A 165 -6.89 -3.37 8.38
C SER A 165 -6.42 -3.29 6.92
N THR A 166 -6.44 -2.11 6.31
CA THR A 166 -6.03 -1.90 4.91
C THR A 166 -4.66 -1.23 4.84
N ALA A 167 -3.59 -1.99 5.08
CA ALA A 167 -2.22 -1.54 4.87
C ALA A 167 -1.40 -2.65 4.23
N PHE A 168 -0.35 -2.27 3.51
CA PHE A 168 0.67 -3.16 2.98
C PHE A 168 2.03 -2.56 3.27
N GLU A 169 3.07 -3.39 3.29
CA GLU A 169 4.44 -2.98 3.54
C GLU A 169 5.30 -3.25 2.31
N LEU A 170 6.27 -2.36 2.10
CA LEU A 170 7.38 -2.60 1.21
C LEU A 170 8.62 -2.74 2.07
N GLY A 171 9.10 -3.97 2.14
CA GLY A 171 10.24 -4.38 2.95
C GLY A 171 11.49 -4.61 2.09
N PRO A 172 12.66 -4.06 2.47
CA PRO A 172 13.86 -4.21 1.66
C PRO A 172 14.26 -5.69 1.64
N THR A 173 14.44 -6.27 0.46
CA THR A 173 14.75 -7.70 0.31
C THR A 173 16.03 -7.84 -0.50
N ASN A 174 17.12 -8.24 0.17
CA ASN A 174 18.48 -8.27 -0.40
C ASN A 174 18.94 -6.91 -0.97
N PHE A 175 18.34 -5.81 -0.49
CA PHE A 175 18.71 -4.46 -0.91
C PHE A 175 19.97 -3.96 -0.18
N PHE A 176 20.11 -4.31 1.11
CA PHE A 176 21.27 -3.97 1.93
C PHE A 176 22.19 -5.19 2.11
N GLN A 177 23.50 -4.96 2.28
CA GLN A 177 24.47 -6.03 2.54
C GLN A 177 24.24 -6.74 3.89
N GLN A 178 23.62 -6.04 4.83
CA GLN A 178 23.27 -6.53 6.16
C GLN A 178 22.07 -5.73 6.69
N ASN A 179 21.61 -6.06 7.90
CA ASN A 179 20.53 -5.30 8.52
C ASN A 179 20.91 -3.80 8.65
N PRO A 180 20.15 -2.87 8.04
CA PRO A 180 20.51 -1.45 7.95
C PRO A 180 20.41 -0.69 9.28
N VAL A 181 19.89 -1.31 10.35
CA VAL A 181 19.71 -0.68 11.67
C VAL A 181 20.56 -1.31 12.79
N LEU A 182 21.64 -2.02 12.42
CA LEU A 182 22.66 -2.52 13.35
C LEU A 182 23.64 -1.41 13.76
#